data_AF-A0A2N4S7T3-F1
#
_entry.id   AF-A0A2N4S7T3-F1
#
_cell.length_a   1.000
_cell.length_b   1.000
_cell.length_c   1.000
_cell.angle_alpha   90.00
_cell.angle_beta   90.00
_cell.angle_gamma   90.00
#
_symmetry.space_group_name_H-M   'P 1'
#
loop_
_entity.id
_entity.type
_entity.pdbx_description
1 polymer ?
#
loop_
_entity_poly.entity_id
_entity_poly.type
_entity_poly.pdbx_seq_one_letter_code
_entity_poly.pdbx_strand_id
1 'polypeptide(L)'
;MSKSKEIIYAFSCVLILAAAAMYMALPEVATWMMVVGVVIFSAVTAKNPYPGKSIRGKRLFMFRIYACVLMAVGIYFMFRRQNIWFLMMLIASVLLIYSAFLMPRVWEKEQLEHTDKEL
;
A
#
# COMPACT_ATOMS: atom_id res chain seq x y z
N MET A 1 -12.18 -5.40 10.95
CA MET A 1 -11.29 -6.02 9.94
C MET A 1 -10.95 -7.43 10.45
N SER A 2 -11.14 -8.51 9.69
CA SER A 2 -10.81 -9.86 10.21
C SER A 2 -9.29 -9.99 10.35
N LYS A 3 -8.83 -10.53 11.49
CA LYS A 3 -7.40 -10.72 11.83
C LYS A 3 -6.60 -11.36 10.68
N SER A 4 -7.21 -12.28 9.93
CA SER A 4 -6.60 -12.95 8.80
C SER A 4 -6.18 -12.01 7.66
N LYS A 5 -6.98 -10.98 7.34
CA LYS A 5 -6.63 -10.02 6.26
C LYS A 5 -5.46 -9.13 6.64
N GLU A 6 -5.38 -8.79 7.93
CA GLU A 6 -4.32 -7.96 8.49
C GLU A 6 -2.98 -8.71 8.49
N ILE A 7 -2.99 -10.01 8.84
CA ILE A 7 -1.80 -10.88 8.76
C ILE A 7 -1.31 -11.02 7.32
N ILE A 8 -2.21 -11.23 6.35
CA ILE A 8 -1.83 -11.34 4.93
C ILE A 8 -1.20 -10.03 4.44
N TYR A 9 -1.74 -8.89 4.84
CA TYR A 9 -1.20 -7.59 4.50
C TYR A 9 0.19 -7.35 5.12
N ALA A 10 0.35 -7.66 6.41
CA ALA A 10 1.62 -7.56 7.11
C ALA A 10 2.68 -8.49 6.51
N PHE A 11 2.29 -9.74 6.20
CA PHE A 11 3.16 -10.71 5.53
C PHE A 11 3.63 -10.20 4.17
N SER A 12 2.75 -9.55 3.39
CA SER A 12 3.10 -8.96 2.10
C SER A 12 4.13 -7.83 2.26
N CYS A 13 3.95 -6.93 3.24
CA CYS A 13 4.91 -5.87 3.52
C CYS A 13 6.28 -6.43 3.96
N VAL A 14 6.29 -7.44 4.84
CA VAL A 14 7.53 -8.08 5.28
C VAL A 14 8.23 -8.76 4.11
N LEU A 15 7.48 -9.41 3.21
CA LEU A 15 8.01 -10.03 2.00
C LEU A 15 8.67 -9.01 1.06
N ILE A 16 8.02 -7.84 0.85
CA ILE A 16 8.56 -6.75 0.02
C ILE A 16 9.85 -6.19 0.64
N LEU A 17 9.88 -5.99 1.96
CA LEU A 17 11.09 -5.53 2.67
C LEU A 17 12.23 -6.55 2.60
N ALA A 18 11.92 -7.83 2.77
CA ALA A 18 12.90 -8.91 2.64
C ALA A 18 13.47 -8.98 1.21
N ALA A 19 12.61 -8.87 0.19
CA ALA A 19 13.03 -8.83 -1.21
C ALA A 19 13.94 -7.62 -1.51
N ALA A 20 13.62 -6.45 -0.95
CA ALA A 20 14.45 -5.25 -1.08
C ALA A 20 15.83 -5.42 -0.42
N ALA A 21 15.90 -6.03 0.77
CA ALA A 21 17.18 -6.30 1.45
C ALA A 21 18.04 -7.33 0.69
N MET A 22 17.40 -8.34 0.08
CA MET A 22 18.09 -9.41 -0.66
C MET A 22 18.62 -8.96 -2.03
N TYR A 23 18.22 -7.78 -2.52
CA TYR A 23 18.64 -7.24 -3.82
C TYR A 23 20.16 -7.05 -3.95
N MET A 24 20.87 -6.82 -2.83
CA MET A 24 22.34 -6.70 -2.84
C MET A 24 23.06 -8.02 -3.19
N ALA A 25 22.45 -9.18 -2.92
CA ALA A 25 23.07 -10.48 -3.16
C ALA A 25 22.71 -11.06 -4.54
N LEU A 26 21.43 -11.01 -4.92
CA LEU A 26 20.92 -11.62 -6.15
C LEU A 26 19.81 -10.75 -6.76
N PRO A 27 20.14 -9.84 -7.70
CA PRO A 27 19.15 -8.90 -8.25
C PRO A 27 18.05 -9.59 -9.04
N GLU A 28 18.34 -10.71 -9.73
CA GLU A 28 17.32 -11.44 -10.50
C GLU A 28 16.26 -12.09 -9.59
N VAL A 29 16.68 -12.86 -8.59
CA VAL A 29 15.75 -13.55 -7.66
C VAL A 29 14.97 -12.54 -6.82
N ALA A 30 15.63 -11.48 -6.36
CA ALA A 30 14.99 -10.42 -5.60
C ALA A 30 13.88 -9.71 -6.41
N THR A 31 14.08 -9.50 -7.71
CA THR A 31 13.08 -8.85 -8.58
C THR A 31 11.81 -9.70 -8.69
N TRP A 32 11.95 -11.02 -8.86
CA TRP A 32 10.79 -11.93 -8.88
C TRP A 32 10.04 -11.95 -7.54
N MET A 33 10.75 -11.99 -6.42
CA MET A 33 10.09 -11.92 -5.10
C MET A 33 9.38 -10.58 -4.86
N MET A 34 9.98 -9.48 -5.31
CA MET A 34 9.40 -8.14 -5.21
C MET A 34 8.09 -8.05 -6.01
N VAL A 35 8.07 -8.60 -7.24
CA VAL A 35 6.85 -8.67 -8.07
C VAL A 35 5.73 -9.40 -7.33
N VAL A 36 6.02 -10.58 -6.78
CA VAL A 36 5.04 -11.38 -6.03
C VAL A 36 4.49 -10.58 -4.85
N GLY A 37 5.37 -9.93 -4.06
CA GLY A 37 4.97 -9.11 -2.93
C GLY A 37 4.03 -7.95 -3.32
N VAL A 38 4.38 -7.19 -4.36
CA VAL A 38 3.57 -6.06 -4.82
C VAL A 38 2.25 -6.50 -5.46
N VAL A 39 2.22 -7.64 -6.15
CA VAL A 39 0.97 -8.20 -6.72
C VAL A 39 0.01 -8.60 -5.60
N ILE A 40 0.50 -9.29 -4.56
CA ILE A 40 -0.34 -9.66 -3.41
C ILE A 40 -0.84 -8.39 -2.71
N PHE A 41 0.05 -7.44 -2.47
CA PHE A 41 -0.27 -6.17 -1.82
C PHE A 41 -1.33 -5.35 -2.56
N SER A 42 -1.19 -5.24 -3.88
CA SER A 42 -2.15 -4.52 -4.74
C SER A 42 -3.50 -5.23 -4.81
N ALA A 43 -3.51 -6.57 -4.90
CA ALA A 43 -4.74 -7.36 -4.86
C ALA A 43 -5.50 -7.21 -3.54
N VAL A 44 -4.78 -7.19 -2.40
CA VAL A 44 -5.39 -6.94 -1.08
C VAL A 44 -5.92 -5.51 -0.99
N THR A 45 -5.20 -4.54 -1.55
CA THR A 45 -5.67 -3.14 -1.59
C THR A 45 -6.94 -2.99 -2.44
N ALA A 46 -7.04 -3.67 -3.59
CA ALA A 46 -8.24 -3.66 -4.43
C ALA A 46 -9.44 -4.35 -3.76
N LYS A 47 -9.21 -5.44 -3.01
CA LYS A 47 -10.27 -6.20 -2.33
C LYS A 47 -10.83 -5.54 -1.05
N ASN A 48 -10.25 -4.43 -0.61
CA ASN A 48 -10.75 -3.67 0.54
C ASN A 48 -11.29 -2.29 0.10
N PRO A 49 -12.43 -2.24 -0.63
CA PRO A 49 -13.06 -0.98 -0.99
C PRO A 49 -13.51 -0.25 0.27
N TYR A 50 -13.21 1.06 0.35
CA TYR A 50 -13.60 1.91 1.46
C TYR A 50 -15.14 2.01 1.52
N PRO A 51 -15.80 1.56 2.60
CA PRO A 51 -17.26 1.50 2.68
C PRO A 51 -17.94 2.85 2.96
N GLY A 52 -17.19 3.89 3.31
CA GLY A 52 -17.73 5.20 3.69
C GLY A 52 -18.15 6.07 2.50
N LYS A 53 -19.29 6.76 2.63
CA LYS A 53 -19.89 7.65 1.60
C LYS A 53 -19.20 9.02 1.49
N SER A 54 -18.18 9.34 2.28
CA SER A 54 -17.51 10.64 2.17
C SER A 54 -16.62 10.77 0.92
N ILE A 55 -16.79 11.89 0.21
CA ILE A 55 -15.90 12.33 -0.89
C ILE A 55 -14.43 12.43 -0.42
N ARG A 56 -14.21 12.66 0.89
CA ARG A 56 -12.90 12.70 1.53
C ARG A 56 -12.22 11.32 1.61
N GLY A 57 -12.95 10.27 1.98
CA GLY A 57 -12.44 8.89 1.99
C GLY A 57 -12.09 8.37 0.59
N LYS A 58 -12.89 8.74 -0.43
CA LYS A 58 -12.65 8.37 -1.83
C LYS A 58 -11.33 8.94 -2.38
N ARG A 59 -11.00 10.20 -2.07
CA ARG A 59 -9.71 10.81 -2.44
C ARG A 59 -8.53 10.15 -1.74
N LEU A 60 -8.71 9.70 -0.50
CA LEU A 60 -7.67 9.01 0.24
C LEU A 60 -7.32 7.65 -0.36
N PHE A 61 -8.31 6.96 -0.92
CA PHE A 61 -8.10 5.71 -1.65
C PHE A 61 -7.28 5.92 -2.93
N MET A 62 -7.44 7.05 -3.62
CA MET A 62 -6.60 7.39 -4.78
C MET A 62 -5.11 7.50 -4.41
N PHE A 63 -4.75 8.07 -3.25
CA PHE A 63 -3.33 8.10 -2.80
C PHE A 63 -2.74 6.71 -2.62
N ARG A 64 -3.53 5.75 -2.13
CA ARG A 64 -3.11 4.36 -1.97
C ARG A 64 -2.93 3.65 -3.32
N ILE A 65 -3.77 3.98 -4.31
CA ILE A 65 -3.60 3.54 -5.70
C ILE A 65 -2.33 4.15 -6.30
N TYR A 66 -2.10 5.45 -6.13
CA TYR A 66 -0.87 6.11 -6.59
C TYR A 66 0.38 5.45 -5.99
N ALA A 67 0.36 5.09 -4.70
CA ALA A 67 1.43 4.33 -4.08
C ALA A 67 1.64 2.97 -4.76
N CYS A 68 0.57 2.21 -5.05
CA CYS A 68 0.68 0.92 -5.75
C CYS A 68 1.24 1.08 -7.17
N VAL A 69 0.81 2.10 -7.91
CA VAL A 69 1.34 2.41 -9.24
C VAL A 69 2.84 2.75 -9.16
N LEU A 70 3.25 3.54 -8.16
CA LEU A 70 4.65 3.86 -7.94
C LEU A 70 5.48 2.62 -7.59
N MET A 71 4.95 1.68 -6.81
CA MET A 71 5.62 0.38 -6.54
C MET A 71 5.81 -0.43 -7.82
N ALA A 72 4.80 -0.47 -8.71
CA ALA A 72 4.91 -1.14 -10.00
C ALA A 72 5.96 -0.50 -10.92
N VAL A 73 6.02 0.84 -10.94
CA VAL A 73 7.08 1.59 -11.63
C VAL A 73 8.45 1.28 -11.01
N GLY A 74 8.55 1.19 -9.68
CA GLY A 74 9.77 0.79 -8.98
C GLY A 74 10.29 -0.59 -9.41
N ILE A 75 9.40 -1.57 -9.55
CA ILE A 75 9.74 -2.91 -10.07
C ILE A 75 10.26 -2.81 -11.51
N TYR A 76 9.64 -2.00 -12.37
CA TYR A 76 10.12 -1.80 -13.74
C TYR A 76 11.55 -1.23 -13.77
N PHE A 77 11.86 -0.26 -12.89
CA PHE A 77 13.24 0.25 -12.74
C PHE A 77 14.23 -0.80 -12.21
N MET A 78 13.75 -1.73 -11.39
CA MET A 78 14.53 -2.85 -10.85
C MET A 78 14.97 -3.80 -11.98
N PHE A 79 14.09 -4.11 -12.95
CA PHE A 79 14.46 -4.86 -14.17
C PHE A 79 15.54 -4.15 -14.99
N ARG A 80 15.54 -2.81 -15.00
CA ARG A 80 16.54 -2.01 -15.72
C ARG A 80 17.85 -1.85 -14.94
N ARG A 81 18.00 -2.51 -13.79
CA ARG A 81 19.14 -2.43 -12.85
C ARG A 81 19.53 -0.99 -12.49
N GLN A 82 18.56 -0.07 -12.48
CA GLN A 82 18.79 1.34 -12.15
C GLN A 82 18.59 1.58 -10.66
N ASN A 83 19.55 2.21 -9.98
CA ASN A 83 19.49 2.47 -8.53
C ASN A 83 18.32 3.37 -8.08
N ILE A 84 17.60 3.98 -9.03
CA ILE A 84 16.43 4.83 -8.79
C ILE A 84 15.24 4.02 -8.23
N TRP A 85 15.25 2.68 -8.37
CA TRP A 85 14.16 1.81 -7.90
C TRP A 85 13.85 1.99 -6.41
N PHE A 86 14.87 2.13 -5.56
CA PHE A 86 14.70 2.29 -4.11
C PHE A 86 14.05 3.64 -3.76
N LEU A 87 14.39 4.69 -4.51
CA LEU A 87 13.81 6.02 -4.32
C LEU A 87 12.31 6.03 -4.64
N MET A 88 11.89 5.31 -5.69
CA MET A 88 10.48 5.15 -6.04
C MET A 88 9.70 4.37 -4.96
N MET A 89 10.31 3.30 -4.41
CA MET A 89 9.75 2.52 -3.31
C MET A 89 9.60 3.37 -2.03
N LEU A 90 10.57 4.24 -1.74
CA LEU A 90 10.49 5.16 -0.60
C LEU A 90 9.32 6.13 -0.72
N ILE A 91 9.16 6.77 -1.87
CA ILE A 91 8.05 7.71 -2.12
C ILE A 91 6.70 6.96 -2.02
N ALA A 92 6.63 5.74 -2.57
CA ALA A 92 5.45 4.89 -2.45
C ALA A 92 5.10 4.58 -0.99
N SER A 93 6.11 4.25 -0.17
CA SER A 93 5.95 3.94 1.25
C SER A 93 5.40 5.14 2.04
N VAL A 94 5.93 6.35 1.79
CA VAL A 94 5.44 7.58 2.44
C VAL A 94 3.96 7.83 2.12
N LEU A 95 3.57 7.69 0.86
CA LEU A 95 2.16 7.83 0.44
C LEU A 95 1.25 6.78 1.10
N LEU A 96 1.77 5.56 1.24
CA LEU A 96 1.05 4.46 1.86
C LEU A 96 0.82 4.70 3.36
N ILE A 97 1.85 5.15 4.09
CA ILE A 97 1.77 5.50 5.51
C ILE A 97 0.82 6.69 5.71
N TYR A 98 0.89 7.70 4.85
CA TYR A 98 -0.05 8.83 4.88
C TYR A 98 -1.50 8.36 4.72
N SER A 99 -1.77 7.46 3.76
CA SER A 99 -3.09 6.87 3.57
C SER A 99 -3.54 6.07 4.80
N ALA A 100 -2.67 5.25 5.37
CA ALA A 100 -2.95 4.42 6.53
C ALA A 100 -3.32 5.26 7.77
N PHE A 101 -2.66 6.40 7.98
CA PHE A 101 -2.93 7.26 9.14
C PHE A 101 -4.20 8.11 8.99
N LEU A 102 -4.51 8.58 7.77
CA LEU A 102 -5.72 9.38 7.54
C LEU A 102 -7.00 8.55 7.54
N MET A 103 -6.95 7.27 7.14
CA MET A 103 -8.13 6.40 7.01
C MET A 103 -8.95 6.28 8.31
N PRO A 104 -8.35 5.99 9.49
CA PRO A 104 -9.07 5.96 10.76
C PRO A 104 -9.66 7.31 11.15
N ARG A 105 -8.95 8.41 10.87
CA ARG A 105 -9.44 9.77 11.17
C ARG A 105 -10.68 10.16 10.36
N VAL A 106 -10.80 9.66 9.12
CA VAL A 106 -12.00 9.91 8.29
C VAL A 106 -13.18 9.07 8.80
N TRP A 107 -12.95 7.81 9.17
CA TRP A 107 -14.00 6.95 9.72
C TRP A 107 -14.57 7.49 11.04
N GLU A 108 -13.72 7.98 11.94
CA GLU A 108 -14.15 8.57 13.20
C GLU A 108 -15.02 9.81 12.99
N LYS A 109 -14.65 10.68 12.03
CA LYS A 109 -15.46 11.84 11.66
C LYS A 109 -16.81 11.47 11.03
N GLU A 110 -16.85 10.43 10.20
CA GLU A 110 -18.11 9.93 9.64
C GLU A 110 -19.04 9.37 10.73
N GLN A 111 -18.50 8.70 11.75
CA GLN A 111 -19.30 8.21 12.88
C GLN A 111 -19.84 9.34 13.74
N LEU A 112 -19.04 10.37 14.02
CA LEU A 112 -19.48 11.55 14.76
C LEU A 112 -20.59 12.31 14.02
N GLU A 113 -20.47 12.48 12.70
CA GLU A 113 -21.50 13.16 11.89
C GLU A 113 -22.81 12.34 11.80
N HIS A 114 -22.74 11.01 11.90
CA HIS A 114 -23.92 10.16 11.98
C HIS A 114 -24.60 10.23 13.36
N THR A 115 -23.83 10.24 14.46
CA THR A 115 -24.36 10.40 15.82
C THR A 115 -25.04 11.76 16.03
N ASP A 116 -24.50 12.83 15.43
CA ASP A 116 -25.05 14.19 15.56
C ASP A 116 -26.36 14.39 14.79
N LYS A 117 -26.62 13.58 13.75
CA LYS A 117 -27.89 13.63 12.96
C LYS A 117 -29.02 12.81 13.57
N GLU A 118 -28.72 11.94 14.54
CA GLU A 118 -29.71 11.11 15.24
C GLU A 118 -30.15 11.74 16.58
N LEU A 119 -29.52 12.87 16.98
CA LEU A 119 -29.85 13.71 18.15
C LEU A 119 -30.67 14.94 17.73
#